data_AF-A0A964J1S3-F1
#
_entry.id   AF-A0A964J1S3-F1
#
_cell.length_a   1.000
_cell.length_b   1.000
_cell.length_c   1.000
_cell.angle_alpha   90.00
_cell.angle_beta   90.00
_cell.angle_gamma   90.00
#
_symmetry.space_group_name_H-M   'P 1'
#
loop_
_entity.id
_entity.type
_entity.pdbx_description
1 polymer ?
#
loop_
_entity_poly.entity_id
_entity_poly.type
_entity_poly.pdbx_seq_one_letter_code
_entity_poly.pdbx_strand_id
1 'polypeptide(L)'
;MVRRLLAPARLGIRAAAGASPLRCPRSHRCGTHEGARISVDLSSWSVMHSFGAAEFRSLLEEIAPDVVFANEDEDRIVGGATGGSHWIVKRGARGASFDGEECPAAPVETVVDSTGAGDAFAAGWIVGGRELALAAGARCVQHTGSMPESEPLHEG
;
A
#
# COMPACT_ATOMS: atom_id res chain seq x y z
N MET A 1 40.07 0.03 -24.53
CA MET A 1 38.73 0.28 -25.08
C MET A 1 37.92 -1.01 -25.00
N VAL A 2 37.25 -1.28 -23.87
CA VAL A 2 36.34 -2.43 -23.71
C VAL A 2 35.07 -1.92 -23.03
N ARG A 3 34.03 -1.64 -23.82
CA ARG A 3 32.68 -1.35 -23.32
C ARG A 3 32.01 -2.69 -22.99
N ARG A 4 31.79 -2.95 -21.70
CA ARG A 4 30.95 -4.04 -21.23
C ARG A 4 29.51 -3.53 -21.22
N LEU A 5 28.67 -4.01 -22.14
CA LEU A 5 27.22 -3.83 -22.06
C LEU A 5 26.73 -4.56 -20.80
N LEU A 6 26.18 -3.83 -19.83
CA LEU A 6 25.38 -4.40 -18.76
C LEU A 6 23.91 -4.16 -19.12
N ALA A 7 23.18 -5.26 -19.31
CA ALA A 7 21.73 -5.26 -19.51
C ALA A 7 21.03 -4.73 -18.24
N PRO A 8 19.88 -4.04 -18.37
CA PRO A 8 19.13 -3.60 -17.21
C PRO A 8 18.58 -4.81 -16.44
N ALA A 9 18.87 -4.86 -15.15
CA ALA A 9 18.32 -5.84 -14.23
C ALA A 9 16.79 -5.71 -14.21
N ARG A 10 16.08 -6.80 -14.51
CA ARG A 10 14.62 -6.86 -14.40
C ARG A 10 14.23 -6.71 -12.94
N LEU A 11 13.57 -5.60 -12.60
CA LEU A 11 13.02 -5.36 -11.28
C LEU A 11 11.87 -6.36 -11.04
N GLY A 12 12.06 -7.25 -10.08
CA GLY A 12 11.08 -8.28 -9.73
C GLY A 12 9.89 -7.69 -8.99
N ILE A 13 8.89 -7.21 -9.75
CA ILE A 13 7.54 -6.95 -9.22
C ILE A 13 6.94 -8.31 -8.84
N ARG A 14 6.83 -8.60 -7.54
CA ARG A 14 6.10 -9.77 -7.05
C ARG A 14 4.62 -9.40 -6.91
N ALA A 15 3.81 -9.80 -7.87
CA ALA A 15 2.35 -9.81 -7.73
C ALA A 15 1.96 -10.95 -6.76
N ALA A 16 1.22 -10.61 -5.71
CA ALA A 16 0.58 -11.62 -4.87
C ALA A 16 -0.69 -12.12 -5.59
N ALA A 17 -0.57 -13.21 -6.35
CA ALA A 17 -1.72 -13.88 -6.95
C ALA A 17 -2.47 -14.68 -5.88
N GLY A 18 -3.43 -14.03 -5.21
CA GLY A 18 -4.39 -14.69 -4.33
C GLY A 18 -5.67 -15.00 -5.10
N ALA A 19 -5.85 -16.26 -5.53
CA ALA A 19 -7.12 -16.72 -6.06
C ALA A 19 -8.12 -16.94 -4.91
N SER A 20 -8.94 -15.93 -4.63
CA SER A 20 -10.16 -16.10 -3.84
C SER A 20 -11.20 -15.07 -4.30
N PRO A 21 -12.47 -15.45 -4.52
CA PRO A 21 -13.49 -14.56 -5.04
C PRO A 21 -13.96 -13.61 -3.93
N LEU A 22 -13.15 -12.60 -3.59
CA LEU A 22 -13.59 -11.49 -2.76
C LEU A 22 -14.55 -10.63 -3.59
N ARG A 23 -15.83 -10.93 -3.45
CA ARG A 23 -16.93 -10.15 -4.01
C ARG A 23 -16.92 -8.77 -3.38
N CYS A 24 -16.33 -7.79 -4.07
CA CYS A 24 -16.39 -6.38 -3.69
C CYS A 24 -17.80 -5.83 -4.01
N PRO A 25 -18.53 -5.24 -3.05
CA PRO A 25 -19.81 -4.59 -3.33
C PRO A 25 -19.55 -3.13 -3.73
N ARG A 26 -19.17 -2.87 -4.99
CA ARG A 26 -19.50 -1.65 -5.77
C ARG A 26 -18.82 -1.66 -7.15
N SER A 27 -19.55 -1.10 -8.11
CA SER A 27 -19.33 -1.14 -9.56
C SER A 27 -18.16 -0.28 -10.02
N HIS A 28 -17.00 -0.87 -10.32
CA HIS A 28 -15.90 -0.13 -10.95
C HIS A 28 -15.21 -1.04 -11.98
N ARG A 29 -14.98 -0.52 -13.20
CA ARG A 29 -14.31 -1.25 -14.28
C ARG A 29 -12.81 -1.24 -14.03
N CYS A 30 -12.25 -2.40 -13.69
CA CYS A 30 -10.81 -2.64 -13.58
C CYS A 30 -10.15 -2.73 -14.96
N GLY A 31 -8.87 -2.31 -15.02
CA GLY A 31 -7.96 -2.68 -16.10
C GLY A 31 -7.65 -4.18 -16.06
N THR A 32 -7.58 -4.81 -17.23
CA THR A 32 -7.52 -6.27 -17.36
C THR A 32 -6.07 -6.78 -17.32
N HIS A 33 -5.66 -7.32 -16.17
CA HIS A 33 -4.66 -8.38 -16.09
C HIS A 33 -5.31 -9.60 -15.42
N GLU A 34 -5.83 -10.52 -16.23
CA GLU A 34 -6.34 -11.85 -15.82
C GLU A 34 -7.15 -11.91 -14.50
N GLY A 35 -8.03 -10.92 -14.27
CA GLY A 35 -8.95 -10.90 -13.11
C GLY A 35 -8.30 -10.68 -11.74
N ALA A 36 -6.99 -10.46 -11.66
CA ALA A 36 -6.30 -10.11 -10.43
C ALA A 36 -6.31 -8.59 -10.21
N ARG A 37 -6.53 -8.16 -8.97
CA ARG A 37 -6.40 -6.75 -8.58
C ARG A 37 -4.94 -6.44 -8.22
N ILE A 38 -4.41 -5.32 -8.70
CA ILE A 38 -3.04 -4.88 -8.47
C ILE A 38 -3.04 -3.76 -7.43
N SER A 39 -2.29 -3.97 -6.34
CA SER A 39 -2.00 -2.94 -5.34
C SER A 39 -0.52 -2.57 -5.36
N VAL A 40 -0.21 -1.28 -5.30
CA VAL A 40 1.17 -0.77 -5.20
C VAL A 40 1.31 0.04 -3.92
N ASP A 41 2.35 -0.23 -3.13
CA ASP A 41 2.72 0.62 -2.00
C ASP A 41 4.04 1.34 -2.30
N LEU A 42 4.04 2.67 -2.17
CA LEU A 42 5.17 3.53 -2.49
C LEU A 42 6.34 3.41 -1.49
N SER A 43 6.12 2.78 -0.33
CA SER A 43 7.12 2.54 0.72
C SER A 43 8.34 1.70 0.31
N SER A 44 8.40 1.24 -0.94
CA SER A 44 9.67 0.83 -1.58
C SER A 44 10.60 2.02 -1.89
N TRP A 45 10.74 2.93 -0.91
CA TRP A 45 11.51 4.17 -0.88
C TRP A 45 12.96 4.04 -1.40
N SER A 46 13.56 2.85 -1.38
CA SER A 46 14.90 2.62 -1.94
C SER A 46 14.99 2.74 -3.46
N VAL A 47 13.86 2.80 -4.19
CA VAL A 47 13.87 2.87 -5.66
C VAL A 47 13.69 4.30 -6.18
N MET A 48 12.85 5.15 -5.56
CA MET A 48 12.54 6.49 -6.11
C MET A 48 13.74 7.44 -6.17
N HIS A 49 14.70 7.35 -5.23
CA HIS A 49 15.88 8.20 -5.24
C HIS A 49 16.87 7.88 -6.38
N SER A 50 16.77 6.69 -6.98
CA SER A 50 17.60 6.25 -8.11
C SER A 50 16.83 6.13 -9.43
N PHE A 51 15.49 6.01 -9.38
CA PHE A 51 14.65 5.80 -10.56
C PHE A 51 14.06 7.11 -11.13
N GLY A 52 13.98 8.18 -10.32
CA GLY A 52 13.37 9.46 -10.74
C GLY A 52 11.84 9.45 -10.64
N ALA A 53 11.24 10.59 -10.25
CA ALA A 53 9.79 10.70 -10.03
C ALA A 53 8.97 10.55 -11.32
N ALA A 54 9.51 11.03 -12.45
CA ALA A 54 8.82 10.98 -13.75
C ALA A 54 8.76 9.55 -14.30
N GLU A 55 9.83 8.80 -14.17
CA GLU A 55 9.93 7.41 -14.59
C GLU A 55 9.05 6.52 -13.72
N PHE A 56 9.03 6.75 -12.41
CA PHE A 56 8.16 6.02 -11.50
C PHE A 56 6.67 6.30 -11.78
N ARG A 57 6.32 7.56 -12.07
CA ARG A 57 4.98 7.92 -12.52
C ARG A 57 4.60 7.21 -13.83
N SER A 58 5.51 7.20 -14.80
CA SER A 58 5.30 6.49 -16.07
C SER A 58 5.06 4.99 -15.85
N LEU A 59 5.79 4.39 -14.89
CA LEU A 59 5.59 2.99 -14.50
C LEU A 59 4.21 2.76 -13.85
N LEU A 60 3.74 3.67 -12.99
CA LEU A 60 2.38 3.57 -12.43
C LEU A 60 1.31 3.66 -13.52
N GLU A 61 1.48 4.55 -14.49
CA GLU A 61 0.58 4.69 -15.63
C GLU A 61 0.59 3.45 -16.54
N GLU A 62 1.73 2.80 -16.71
CA GLU A 62 1.86 1.53 -17.47
C GLU A 62 1.23 0.35 -16.72
N ILE A 63 1.49 0.22 -15.41
CA ILE A 63 0.93 -0.87 -14.58
C ILE A 63 -0.58 -0.72 -14.41
N ALA A 64 -1.08 0.53 -14.36
CA ALA A 64 -2.48 0.87 -14.09
C ALA A 64 -3.05 0.13 -12.86
N PRO A 65 -2.47 0.34 -11.66
CA PRO A 65 -2.88 -0.38 -10.46
C PRO A 65 -4.32 -0.02 -10.04
N ASP A 66 -5.02 -0.93 -9.36
CA ASP A 66 -6.34 -0.65 -8.80
C ASP A 66 -6.26 0.22 -7.55
N VAL A 67 -5.16 0.14 -6.81
CA VAL A 67 -4.90 0.95 -5.62
C VAL A 67 -3.42 1.29 -5.47
N VAL A 68 -3.16 2.52 -5.06
CA VAL A 68 -1.83 3.01 -4.67
C VAL A 68 -1.88 3.51 -3.24
N PHE A 69 -0.96 3.04 -2.42
CA PHE A 69 -0.73 3.50 -1.07
C PHE A 69 0.54 4.34 -1.00
N ALA A 70 0.44 5.56 -0.48
CA ALA A 70 1.54 6.49 -0.32
C ALA A 70 1.58 7.02 1.12
N ASN A 71 2.71 7.51 1.59
CA ASN A 71 2.75 8.51 2.67
C ASN A 71 2.77 9.94 2.09
N GLU A 72 2.70 10.96 2.95
CA GLU A 72 2.62 12.37 2.52
C GLU A 72 3.87 12.88 1.77
N ASP A 73 5.04 12.32 2.04
CA ASP A 73 6.27 12.71 1.36
C ASP A 73 6.38 12.02 0.00
N GLU A 74 6.00 10.74 -0.10
CA GLU A 74 5.90 9.98 -1.35
C GLU A 74 4.87 10.61 -2.30
N ASP A 75 3.69 10.96 -1.78
CA ASP A 75 2.64 11.65 -2.52
C ASP A 75 3.14 12.98 -3.11
N ARG A 76 3.88 13.76 -2.31
CA ARG A 76 4.48 15.03 -2.73
C ARG A 76 5.53 14.83 -3.82
N ILE A 77 6.32 13.76 -3.75
CA ILE A 77 7.38 13.44 -4.71
C ILE A 77 6.78 12.96 -6.04
N VAL A 78 5.77 12.08 -6.00
CA VAL A 78 5.13 11.50 -7.20
C VAL A 78 4.16 12.49 -7.86
N GLY A 79 3.71 13.51 -7.12
CA GLY A 79 2.82 14.56 -7.62
C GLY A 79 1.35 14.17 -7.59
N GLY A 80 0.96 13.32 -6.64
CA GLY A 80 -0.42 12.90 -6.42
C GLY A 80 -0.97 11.89 -7.43
N ALA A 81 -2.28 11.71 -7.37
CA ALA A 81 -2.99 10.61 -8.00
C ALA A 81 -2.79 10.50 -9.52
N THR A 82 -2.70 9.25 -9.98
CA THR A 82 -2.83 8.83 -11.37
C THR A 82 -4.27 8.37 -11.64
N GLY A 83 -4.80 8.65 -12.83
CA GLY A 83 -6.18 8.31 -13.16
C GLY A 83 -6.44 6.80 -13.14
N GLY A 84 -7.59 6.38 -12.60
CA GLY A 84 -8.04 4.98 -12.65
C GLY A 84 -7.73 4.13 -11.41
N SER A 85 -6.92 4.64 -10.48
CA SER A 85 -6.57 3.96 -9.22
C SER A 85 -7.26 4.59 -8.02
N HIS A 86 -7.55 3.79 -6.99
CA HIS A 86 -7.74 4.35 -5.65
C HIS A 86 -6.41 4.91 -5.13
N TRP A 87 -6.42 6.14 -4.63
CA TRP A 87 -5.22 6.81 -4.14
C TRP A 87 -5.34 7.07 -2.64
N ILE A 88 -4.49 6.41 -1.87
CA ILE A 88 -4.60 6.38 -0.41
C ILE A 88 -3.33 6.92 0.21
N VAL A 89 -3.45 8.04 0.90
CA VAL A 89 -2.32 8.73 1.54
C VAL A 89 -2.36 8.50 3.04
N LYS A 90 -1.40 7.75 3.56
CA LYS A 90 -1.15 7.47 4.99
C LYS A 90 -0.57 8.73 5.65
N ARG A 91 -1.20 9.20 6.73
CA ARG A 91 -0.83 10.45 7.44
C ARG A 91 -0.50 10.23 8.92
N GLY A 92 -0.14 8.99 9.29
CA GLY A 92 0.20 8.60 10.66
C GLY A 92 -0.93 8.91 11.65
N ALA A 93 -0.61 9.62 12.74
CA ALA A 93 -1.58 10.00 13.78
C ALA A 93 -2.71 10.90 13.27
N ARG A 94 -2.57 11.52 12.09
CA ARG A 94 -3.65 12.32 11.47
C ARG A 94 -4.67 11.46 10.73
N GLY A 95 -4.42 10.17 10.55
CA GLY A 95 -5.27 9.24 9.82
C GLY A 95 -4.81 9.03 8.39
N ALA A 96 -5.73 9.13 7.44
CA ALA A 96 -5.46 8.91 6.03
C ALA A 96 -6.38 9.73 5.12
N SER A 97 -5.91 10.00 3.90
CA SER A 97 -6.73 10.51 2.80
C SER A 97 -7.12 9.35 1.90
N PHE A 98 -8.41 9.18 1.62
CA PHE A 98 -8.92 8.17 0.68
C PHE A 98 -9.50 8.89 -0.54
N ASP A 99 -8.81 8.86 -1.68
CA ASP A 99 -9.23 9.57 -2.89
C ASP A 99 -9.46 11.09 -2.64
N GLY A 100 -8.66 11.69 -1.75
CA GLY A 100 -8.78 13.08 -1.32
C GLY A 100 -9.75 13.33 -0.16
N GLU A 101 -10.47 12.31 0.31
CA GLU A 101 -11.33 12.39 1.49
C GLU A 101 -10.51 12.14 2.77
N GLU A 102 -10.29 13.20 3.55
CA GLU A 102 -9.56 13.10 4.83
C GLU A 102 -10.39 12.37 5.89
N CYS A 103 -9.81 11.31 6.45
CA CYS A 103 -10.40 10.49 7.50
C CYS A 103 -9.45 10.47 8.71
N PRO A 104 -9.93 10.77 9.93
CA PRO A 104 -9.10 10.77 11.12
C PRO A 104 -8.62 9.36 11.47
N ALA A 105 -7.49 9.27 12.17
CA ALA A 105 -7.00 8.00 12.72
C ALA A 105 -8.02 7.42 13.72
N ALA A 106 -8.09 6.10 13.79
CA ALA A 106 -8.81 5.45 14.88
C ALA A 106 -8.09 5.76 16.22
N PRO A 107 -8.83 5.88 17.34
CA PRO A 107 -8.24 6.14 18.65
C PRO A 107 -7.19 5.08 19.02
N VAL A 108 -6.09 5.54 19.61
CA VAL A 108 -4.98 4.72 20.11
C VAL A 108 -4.77 5.08 21.58
N GLU A 109 -4.73 4.09 22.46
CA GLU A 109 -4.51 4.33 23.89
C GLU A 109 -3.04 4.62 24.20
N THR A 110 -2.12 3.86 23.58
CA THR A 110 -0.68 4.04 23.75
C THR A 110 0.06 3.59 22.50
N VAL A 111 0.96 4.43 21.98
CA VAL A 111 1.86 4.02 20.89
C VAL A 111 3.07 3.30 21.49
N VAL A 112 3.20 2.02 21.19
CA VAL A 112 4.29 1.14 21.65
C VAL A 112 5.39 1.03 20.59
N ASP A 113 5.03 0.71 19.35
CA ASP A 113 5.95 0.54 18.22
C ASP A 113 5.21 0.84 16.92
N SER A 114 5.74 1.70 16.05
CA SER A 114 5.09 2.06 14.78
C SER A 114 5.45 1.12 13.62
N THR A 115 6.35 0.16 13.85
CA THR A 115 6.81 -0.79 12.85
C THR A 115 5.65 -1.61 12.29
N GLY A 116 5.50 -1.64 10.96
CA GLY A 116 4.44 -2.40 10.29
C GLY A 116 3.05 -1.75 10.28
N ALA A 117 2.86 -0.59 10.92
CA ALA A 117 1.55 0.08 10.96
C ALA A 117 1.01 0.43 9.56
N GLY A 118 1.90 0.80 8.63
CA GLY A 118 1.55 1.05 7.24
C GLY A 118 1.10 -0.22 6.50
N ASP A 119 1.77 -1.35 6.74
CA ASP A 119 1.41 -2.64 6.14
C ASP A 119 0.09 -3.17 6.69
N ALA A 120 -0.12 -3.07 8.01
CA ALA A 120 -1.38 -3.41 8.66
C ALA A 120 -2.54 -2.57 8.12
N PHE A 121 -2.31 -1.26 7.92
CA PHE A 121 -3.27 -0.37 7.30
C PHE A 121 -3.61 -0.79 5.86
N ALA A 122 -2.59 -1.03 5.03
CA ALA A 122 -2.79 -1.44 3.64
C ALA A 122 -3.54 -2.78 3.54
N ALA A 123 -3.15 -3.76 4.37
CA ALA A 123 -3.85 -5.04 4.48
C ALA A 123 -5.31 -4.86 4.89
N GLY A 124 -5.58 -4.01 5.89
CA GLY A 124 -6.93 -3.69 6.33
C GLY A 124 -7.80 -3.09 5.23
N TRP A 125 -7.24 -2.22 4.39
CA TRP A 125 -7.96 -1.69 3.23
C TRP A 125 -8.28 -2.78 2.20
N ILE A 126 -7.29 -3.61 1.87
CA ILE A 126 -7.43 -4.66 0.85
C ILE A 126 -8.53 -5.66 1.22
N VAL A 127 -8.61 -6.02 2.51
CA VAL A 127 -9.55 -7.05 3.00
C VAL A 127 -10.90 -6.51 3.44
N GLY A 128 -11.00 -5.24 3.86
CA GLY A 128 -12.23 -4.72 4.46
C GLY A 128 -12.47 -3.22 4.33
N GLY A 129 -11.71 -2.51 3.50
CA GLY A 129 -11.93 -1.10 3.21
C GLY A 129 -11.46 -0.15 4.31
N ARG A 130 -11.99 1.08 4.28
CA ARG A 130 -11.46 2.26 4.98
C ARG A 130 -11.45 2.08 6.50
N GLU A 131 -12.58 1.61 7.04
CA GLU A 131 -12.77 1.44 8.48
C GLU A 131 -11.80 0.40 9.05
N LEU A 132 -11.62 -0.71 8.33
CA LEU A 132 -10.71 -1.77 8.75
C LEU A 132 -9.24 -1.35 8.59
N ALA A 133 -8.90 -0.56 7.57
CA ALA A 133 -7.56 0.01 7.40
C ALA A 133 -7.14 0.86 8.61
N LEU A 134 -8.00 1.81 9.01
CA LEU A 134 -7.76 2.70 10.15
C LEU A 134 -7.66 1.91 11.46
N ALA A 135 -8.56 0.95 11.67
CA ALA A 135 -8.52 0.10 12.85
C ALA A 135 -7.29 -0.82 12.90
N ALA A 136 -6.86 -1.37 11.77
CA ALA A 136 -5.70 -2.25 11.70
C ALA A 136 -4.39 -1.49 12.00
N GLY A 137 -4.21 -0.30 11.42
CA GLY A 137 -3.08 0.56 11.74
C GLY A 137 -3.04 0.95 13.22
N ALA A 138 -4.19 1.35 13.79
CA ALA A 138 -4.30 1.71 15.21
C ALA A 138 -4.03 0.53 16.15
N ARG A 139 -4.46 -0.70 15.81
CA ARG A 139 -4.10 -1.89 16.59
C ARG A 139 -2.62 -2.21 16.50
N CYS A 140 -2.03 -2.14 15.30
CA CYS A 140 -0.62 -2.47 15.09
C CYS A 140 0.29 -1.63 15.99
N VAL A 141 0.04 -0.32 16.09
CA VAL A 141 0.92 0.57 16.85
C VAL A 141 0.93 0.34 18.36
N GLN A 142 -0.01 -0.45 18.87
CA GLN A 142 -0.20 -0.73 20.30
C GLN A 142 0.56 -1.99 20.77
N HIS A 143 1.24 -2.68 19.87
CA HIS A 143 2.04 -3.88 20.15
C HIS A 143 3.46 -3.72 19.61
N THR A 144 4.41 -4.49 20.13
CA THR A 144 5.79 -4.50 19.61
C THR A 144 5.89 -5.36 18.35
N GLY A 145 6.57 -4.84 17.33
CA GLY A 145 6.76 -5.53 16.05
C GLY A 145 5.56 -5.46 15.11
N SER A 146 5.74 -5.99 13.90
CA SER A 146 4.77 -5.88 12.79
C SER A 146 3.69 -6.97 12.78
N MET A 147 3.70 -7.90 13.74
CA MET A 147 2.76 -9.01 13.83
C MET A 147 2.05 -8.96 15.19
N PRO A 148 0.71 -9.03 15.24
CA PRO A 148 0.01 -9.14 16.51
C PRO A 148 0.45 -10.43 17.22
N GLU A 149 0.45 -10.40 18.55
CA GLU A 149 0.71 -11.59 19.35
C GLU A 149 -0.27 -12.70 18.93
N SER A 150 0.25 -13.86 18.52
CA SER A 150 -0.59 -15.01 18.24
C SER A 150 -1.25 -15.46 19.54
N GLU A 151 -2.58 -15.45 19.62
CA GLU A 151 -3.27 -16.05 20.77
C GLU A 151 -2.78 -17.49 20.93
N PRO A 152 -2.45 -17.93 22.15
CA PRO A 152 -2.06 -19.32 22.38
C PRO A 152 -3.24 -20.21 21.98
N LEU A 153 -3.01 -21.14 21.05
CA LEU A 153 -3.96 -22.18 20.71
C LEU A 153 -4.29 -22.93 22.00
N HIS A 154 -5.53 -22.80 22.48
CA HIS A 154 -6.01 -23.63 23.57
C HIS A 154 -6.18 -25.05 23.00
N GLU A 155 -5.19 -25.90 23.25
CA GLU A 155 -5.31 -27.34 23.00
C GLU A 155 -6.33 -27.90 23.99
N GLY A 156 -7.52 -28.22 23.47
CA GLY A 156 -8.55 -28.99 24.16
C GLY A 156 -8.52 -30.45 23.77
#